data_AF-A0A8H3DHS2-F1
#
_entry.id   AF-A0A8H3DHS2-F1
#
_cell.length_a   1.000
_cell.length_b   1.000
_cell.length_c   1.000
_cell.angle_alpha   90.00
_cell.angle_beta   90.00
_cell.angle_gamma   90.00
#
_symmetry.space_group_name_H-M   'P 1'
#
loop_
_entity.id
_entity.type
_entity.pdbx_description
1 polymer ?
#
loop_
_entity_poly.entity_id
_entity_poly.type
_entity_poly.pdbx_seq_one_letter_code
_entity_poly.pdbx_strand_id
1 'polypeptide(L)'
;MVHDPQSRDQGVAPSSLLSHIHHFLLTIMDQARQPNFLRIREALAVLGKEVLLVGNLLHANPQPMVLQLGGRVDQSSKRINRGSRRVNRRLNLINHPITQRGRLTRMNQRLNRMEERLDRMGERLDQLEARITESEEGLNARSRIEIARSLNYAASGDPAILYPPPLPTGNMPGANFPATIADLKALTREELLNLIMEYQIVNENEIPVLLGDRRRMLARHLGAYYSCIIPKRCRLKGVARLCLGNKVFRNICSF
;
A
#
# COMPACT_ATOMS: atom_id res chain seq x y z
N MET A 1 -5.43 -56.49 17.52
CA MET A 1 -6.53 -57.45 17.39
C MET A 1 -5.96 -58.68 16.70
N VAL A 2 -5.73 -59.70 17.51
CA VAL A 2 -5.22 -61.02 17.13
C VAL A 2 -6.43 -61.83 16.66
N HIS A 3 -6.38 -62.43 15.47
CA HIS A 3 -7.38 -63.40 15.04
C HIS A 3 -6.79 -64.81 15.17
N ASP A 4 -7.29 -65.55 16.16
CA ASP A 4 -7.16 -67.00 16.30
C ASP A 4 -7.83 -67.74 15.12
N PRO A 5 -7.23 -68.82 14.60
CA PRO A 5 -7.91 -69.79 13.76
C PRO A 5 -8.35 -71.00 14.61
N GLN A 6 -9.66 -71.14 14.85
CA GLN A 6 -10.21 -72.38 15.41
C GLN A 6 -10.62 -73.36 14.32
N SER A 7 -9.94 -74.50 14.34
CA SER A 7 -10.30 -75.78 13.73
C SER A 7 -11.70 -76.25 14.10
N ARG A 8 -12.44 -76.77 13.13
CA ARG A 8 -13.44 -77.84 13.37
C ARG A 8 -13.32 -78.89 12.26
N ASP A 9 -12.51 -79.88 12.57
CA ASP A 9 -12.45 -81.18 11.94
C ASP A 9 -13.66 -81.99 12.47
N GLN A 10 -14.63 -82.29 11.60
CA GLN A 10 -15.73 -83.22 11.91
C GLN A 10 -15.52 -84.47 11.06
N GLY A 11 -14.90 -85.47 11.68
CA GLY A 11 -14.78 -86.82 11.14
C GLY A 11 -16.16 -87.43 10.93
N VAL A 12 -16.58 -87.54 9.68
CA VAL A 12 -17.76 -88.30 9.27
C VAL A 12 -17.42 -89.79 9.35
N ALA A 13 -18.21 -90.53 10.14
CA ALA A 13 -18.02 -91.95 10.37
C ALA A 13 -18.04 -92.76 9.04
N PRO A 14 -17.11 -93.71 8.86
CA PRO A 14 -16.89 -94.42 7.59
C PRO A 14 -18.03 -95.37 7.16
N SER A 15 -19.03 -95.59 8.00
CA SER A 15 -20.20 -96.43 7.68
C SER A 15 -21.22 -95.75 6.75
N SER A 16 -21.22 -94.42 6.64
CA SER A 16 -22.13 -93.70 5.75
C SER A 16 -21.68 -93.70 4.28
N LEU A 17 -20.37 -93.76 4.05
CA LEU A 17 -19.77 -93.66 2.72
C LEU A 17 -19.85 -94.99 1.96
N LEU A 18 -19.68 -96.11 2.67
CA LEU A 18 -19.86 -97.44 2.08
C LEU A 18 -21.34 -97.71 1.73
N SER A 19 -22.28 -97.22 2.56
CA SER A 19 -23.72 -97.31 2.28
C SER A 19 -24.13 -96.45 1.08
N HIS A 20 -23.59 -95.22 0.96
CA HIS A 20 -23.81 -94.38 -0.21
C HIS A 20 -23.20 -94.96 -1.48
N ILE A 21 -21.98 -95.53 -1.41
CA ILE A 21 -21.35 -96.19 -2.55
C ILE A 21 -22.16 -97.44 -2.94
N HIS A 22 -22.65 -98.23 -1.99
CA HIS A 22 -23.42 -99.43 -2.31
C HIS A 22 -24.78 -99.09 -2.93
N HIS A 23 -25.50 -98.09 -2.40
CA HIS A 23 -26.77 -97.62 -2.96
C HIS A 23 -26.56 -96.97 -4.34
N PHE A 24 -25.48 -96.21 -4.55
CA PHE A 24 -25.13 -95.62 -5.83
C PHE A 24 -24.80 -96.69 -6.89
N LEU A 25 -24.05 -97.73 -6.52
CA LEU A 25 -23.74 -98.85 -7.41
C LEU A 25 -24.98 -99.68 -7.76
N LEU A 26 -25.90 -99.92 -6.81
CA LEU A 26 -27.17 -100.58 -7.10
C LEU A 26 -28.07 -99.75 -8.03
N THR A 27 -28.07 -98.42 -7.86
CA THR A 27 -28.83 -97.50 -8.74
C THR A 27 -28.25 -97.47 -10.16
N ILE A 28 -26.93 -97.53 -10.30
CA ILE A 28 -26.25 -97.63 -11.60
C ILE A 28 -26.53 -98.98 -12.27
N MET A 29 -26.54 -100.09 -11.53
CA MET A 29 -26.83 -101.41 -12.10
C MET A 29 -28.31 -101.56 -12.50
N ASP A 30 -29.24 -100.96 -11.77
CA ASP A 30 -30.68 -101.01 -12.11
C ASP A 30 -31.00 -100.13 -13.33
N GLN A 31 -30.33 -98.98 -13.47
CA GLN A 31 -30.45 -98.17 -14.69
C GLN A 31 -29.75 -98.80 -15.92
N ALA A 32 -28.77 -99.69 -15.72
CA ALA A 32 -28.03 -100.37 -16.80
C ALA A 32 -28.86 -101.33 -17.67
N ARG A 33 -30.11 -101.60 -17.29
CA ARG A 33 -31.04 -102.47 -18.04
C ARG A 33 -31.91 -101.72 -19.06
N GLN A 34 -31.80 -100.41 -19.19
CA GLN A 34 -32.54 -99.63 -20.18
C GLN A 34 -31.75 -99.44 -21.50
N PRO A 35 -32.40 -99.39 -22.67
CA PRO A 35 -31.73 -99.23 -23.97
C PRO A 35 -30.96 -97.90 -24.12
N ASN A 36 -31.22 -96.93 -23.23
CA ASN A 36 -30.50 -95.65 -23.17
C ASN A 36 -29.13 -95.74 -22.48
N PHE A 37 -28.81 -96.86 -21.80
CA PHE A 37 -27.55 -96.98 -21.07
C PHE A 37 -26.34 -97.16 -21.99
N LEU A 38 -26.53 -97.68 -23.20
CA LEU A 38 -25.47 -97.71 -24.21
C LEU A 38 -25.01 -96.29 -24.59
N ARG A 39 -25.96 -95.37 -24.77
CA ARG A 39 -25.67 -93.95 -25.04
C ARG A 39 -25.00 -93.26 -23.86
N ILE A 40 -25.38 -93.60 -22.62
CA ILE A 40 -24.72 -93.08 -21.43
C ILE A 40 -23.29 -93.64 -21.31
N ARG A 41 -23.06 -94.91 -21.66
CA ARG A 41 -21.71 -95.51 -21.66
C ARG A 41 -20.81 -94.90 -22.73
N GLU A 42 -21.33 -94.63 -23.91
CA GLU A 42 -20.61 -93.90 -24.97
C GLU A 42 -20.32 -92.46 -24.56
N ALA A 43 -21.30 -91.75 -23.98
CA ALA A 43 -21.11 -90.40 -23.48
C ALA A 43 -20.07 -90.34 -22.34
N LEU A 44 -20.07 -91.32 -21.43
CA LEU A 44 -19.06 -91.44 -20.38
C LEU A 44 -17.68 -91.84 -20.93
N ALA A 45 -17.61 -92.62 -22.00
CA ALA A 45 -16.35 -92.91 -22.69
C ALA A 45 -15.79 -91.69 -23.42
N VAL A 46 -16.66 -90.83 -23.99
CA VAL A 46 -16.28 -89.54 -24.57
C VAL A 46 -15.81 -88.59 -23.48
N LEU A 47 -16.55 -88.48 -22.37
CA LEU A 47 -16.14 -87.70 -21.19
C LEU A 47 -14.84 -88.23 -20.58
N GLY A 48 -14.63 -89.54 -20.53
CA GLY A 48 -13.38 -90.14 -20.04
C GLY A 48 -12.19 -89.80 -20.95
N LYS A 49 -12.39 -89.81 -22.27
CA LYS A 49 -11.38 -89.37 -23.25
C LYS A 49 -11.10 -87.87 -23.12
N GLU A 50 -12.14 -87.04 -22.99
CA GLU A 50 -12.03 -85.58 -22.78
C GLU A 50 -11.31 -85.26 -21.46
N VAL A 51 -11.63 -85.94 -20.36
CA VAL A 51 -10.97 -85.75 -19.06
C VAL A 51 -9.51 -86.22 -19.11
N LEU A 52 -9.20 -87.28 -19.86
CA LEU A 52 -7.81 -87.67 -20.15
C LEU A 52 -7.09 -86.64 -21.02
N LEU A 53 -7.78 -86.03 -21.98
CA LEU A 53 -7.24 -84.97 -22.84
C LEU A 53 -6.97 -83.69 -22.03
N VAL A 54 -7.89 -83.31 -21.13
CA VAL A 54 -7.75 -82.20 -20.19
C VAL A 54 -6.68 -82.49 -19.14
N GLY A 55 -6.61 -83.71 -18.62
CA GLY A 55 -5.54 -84.17 -17.73
C GLY A 55 -4.17 -84.12 -18.40
N ASN A 56 -4.08 -84.55 -19.66
CA ASN A 56 -2.87 -84.45 -20.49
C ASN A 56 -2.55 -83.00 -20.88
N LEU A 57 -3.54 -82.11 -21.02
CA LEU A 57 -3.35 -80.67 -21.24
C LEU A 57 -2.92 -79.93 -19.96
N LEU A 58 -3.33 -80.40 -18.78
CA LEU A 58 -2.89 -79.89 -17.48
C LEU A 58 -1.50 -80.46 -17.09
N HIS A 59 -1.15 -81.66 -17.58
CA HIS A 59 0.21 -82.21 -17.52
C HIS A 59 1.12 -81.76 -18.68
N ALA A 60 0.56 -81.22 -19.76
CA ALA A 60 1.28 -80.48 -20.78
C ALA A 60 1.74 -79.17 -20.14
N ASN A 61 2.90 -79.27 -19.50
CA ASN A 61 3.68 -78.21 -18.89
C ASN A 61 3.08 -76.80 -19.15
N PRO A 62 2.27 -76.22 -18.24
CA PRO A 62 1.72 -74.87 -18.44
C PRO A 62 2.82 -73.79 -18.38
N GLN A 63 4.05 -74.16 -18.02
CA GLN A 63 5.19 -73.26 -17.91
C GLN A 63 5.46 -72.44 -19.19
N PRO A 64 5.51 -73.00 -20.42
CA PRO A 64 5.65 -72.22 -21.65
C PRO A 64 4.62 -71.10 -21.80
N MET A 65 3.33 -71.35 -21.53
CA MET A 65 2.28 -70.34 -21.67
C MET A 65 2.37 -69.28 -20.56
N VAL A 66 2.63 -69.70 -19.32
CA VAL A 66 2.82 -68.79 -18.18
C VAL A 66 4.08 -67.93 -18.37
N LEU A 67 5.17 -68.49 -18.87
CA LEU A 67 6.40 -67.77 -19.21
C LEU A 67 6.18 -66.80 -20.37
N GLN A 68 5.42 -67.19 -21.40
CA GLN A 68 5.07 -66.30 -22.51
C GLN A 68 4.19 -65.13 -22.05
N LEU A 69 3.21 -65.38 -21.18
CA LEU A 69 2.40 -64.34 -20.56
C LEU A 69 3.23 -63.45 -19.65
N GLY A 70 4.11 -64.02 -18.83
CA GLY A 70 5.07 -63.28 -18.00
C GLY A 70 5.93 -62.34 -18.83
N GLY A 71 6.51 -62.82 -19.94
CA GLY A 71 7.29 -61.99 -20.87
C GLY A 71 6.48 -60.86 -21.49
N ARG A 72 5.22 -61.10 -21.87
CA ARG A 72 4.31 -60.05 -22.40
C ARG A 72 3.92 -59.03 -21.33
N VAL A 73 3.70 -59.47 -20.10
CA VAL A 73 3.42 -58.59 -18.95
C VAL A 73 4.64 -57.73 -18.62
N ASP A 74 5.84 -58.31 -18.58
CA ASP A 74 7.09 -57.58 -18.38
C ASP A 74 7.35 -56.55 -19.48
N GLN A 75 7.12 -56.93 -20.74
CA GLN A 75 7.25 -56.02 -21.87
C GLN A 75 6.24 -54.87 -21.78
N SER A 76 5.00 -55.17 -21.40
CA SER A 76 3.94 -54.16 -21.20
C SER A 76 4.29 -53.24 -20.04
N SER A 77 4.76 -53.78 -18.92
CA SER A 77 5.24 -53.03 -17.75
C SER A 77 6.39 -52.09 -18.12
N LYS A 78 7.37 -52.56 -18.90
CA LYS A 78 8.47 -51.71 -19.43
C LYS A 78 7.93 -50.57 -20.32
N ARG A 79 6.94 -50.83 -21.17
CA ARG A 79 6.31 -49.81 -22.02
C ARG A 79 5.56 -48.76 -21.19
N ILE A 80 4.77 -49.21 -20.21
CA ILE A 80 4.03 -48.34 -19.28
C ILE A 80 5.00 -47.47 -18.47
N ASN A 81 6.07 -48.06 -17.92
CA ASN A 81 7.08 -47.33 -17.17
C ASN A 81 7.78 -46.25 -18.00
N ARG A 82 8.09 -46.54 -19.28
CA ARG A 82 8.63 -45.53 -20.20
C ARG A 82 7.60 -44.42 -20.48
N GLY A 83 6.33 -44.78 -20.67
CA GLY A 83 5.23 -43.83 -20.83
C GLY A 83 5.08 -42.91 -19.63
N SER A 84 5.03 -43.47 -18.42
CA SER A 84 4.94 -42.72 -17.16
C SER A 84 6.10 -41.74 -16.99
N ARG A 85 7.35 -42.18 -17.26
CA ARG A 85 8.51 -41.27 -17.23
C ARG A 85 8.39 -40.11 -18.23
N ARG A 86 7.87 -40.36 -19.45
CA ARG A 86 7.65 -39.29 -20.45
C ARG A 86 6.58 -38.30 -19.99
N VAL A 87 5.48 -38.79 -19.42
CA VAL A 87 4.41 -37.95 -18.87
C VAL A 87 4.94 -37.10 -17.71
N ASN A 88 5.66 -37.68 -16.76
CA ASN A 88 6.23 -36.94 -15.62
C ASN A 88 7.20 -35.84 -16.06
N ARG A 89 8.05 -36.10 -17.07
CA ARG A 89 8.91 -35.05 -17.64
C ARG A 89 8.09 -33.91 -18.25
N ARG A 90 7.03 -34.22 -18.99
CA ARG A 90 6.13 -33.21 -19.58
C ARG A 90 5.39 -32.40 -18.51
N LEU A 91 4.89 -33.05 -17.46
CA LEU A 91 4.23 -32.37 -16.34
C LEU A 91 5.19 -31.40 -15.63
N ASN A 92 6.46 -31.79 -15.43
CA ASN A 92 7.45 -30.90 -14.84
C ASN A 92 7.75 -29.68 -15.72
N LEU A 93 7.84 -29.87 -17.05
CA LEU A 93 8.01 -28.77 -18.00
C LEU A 93 6.82 -27.81 -18.01
N ILE A 94 5.60 -28.28 -17.72
CA ILE A 94 4.38 -27.46 -17.63
C ILE A 94 4.25 -26.77 -16.26
N ASN A 95 4.62 -27.44 -15.17
CA ASN A 95 4.50 -26.88 -13.82
C ASN A 95 5.49 -25.73 -13.57
N HIS A 96 6.66 -25.77 -14.21
CA HIS A 96 7.67 -24.71 -14.08
C HIS A 96 7.17 -23.32 -14.55
N PRO A 97 6.64 -23.13 -15.77
CA PRO A 97 6.12 -21.84 -16.22
C PRO A 97 4.88 -21.39 -15.43
N ILE A 98 4.03 -22.30 -14.93
CA ILE A 98 2.90 -21.95 -14.06
C ILE A 98 3.42 -21.30 -12.76
N THR A 99 4.47 -21.87 -12.17
CA THR A 99 5.10 -21.33 -10.96
C THR A 99 5.74 -19.96 -11.24
N GLN A 100 6.40 -19.81 -12.40
CA GLN A 100 6.96 -18.52 -12.82
C GLN A 100 5.87 -17.45 -13.01
N ARG A 101 4.72 -17.80 -13.61
CA ARG A 101 3.57 -16.88 -13.75
C ARG A 101 3.08 -16.37 -12.39
N GLY A 102 2.99 -17.25 -11.39
CA GLY A 102 2.63 -16.84 -10.02
C GLY A 102 3.65 -15.90 -9.35
N ARG A 103 4.93 -15.97 -9.73
CA ARG A 103 5.96 -15.01 -9.28
C ARG A 103 5.81 -13.67 -10.00
N LEU A 104 5.55 -13.68 -11.31
CA LEU A 104 5.32 -12.46 -12.10
C LEU A 104 4.10 -11.68 -11.61
N THR A 105 2.97 -12.36 -11.32
CA THR A 105 1.79 -11.70 -10.77
C THR A 105 2.09 -11.00 -9.44
N ARG A 106 2.83 -11.65 -8.54
CA ARG A 106 3.24 -11.04 -7.26
C ARG A 106 4.18 -9.85 -7.46
N MET A 107 5.08 -9.93 -8.43
CA MET A 107 5.97 -8.83 -8.78
C MET A 107 5.17 -7.63 -9.30
N ASN A 108 4.24 -7.84 -10.21
CA ASN A 108 3.37 -6.77 -10.73
C ASN A 108 2.55 -6.11 -9.62
N GLN A 109 1.97 -6.90 -8.70
CA GLN A 109 1.27 -6.33 -7.53
C GLN A 109 2.18 -5.46 -6.65
N ARG A 110 3.46 -5.86 -6.49
CA ARG A 110 4.43 -5.04 -5.75
C ARG A 110 4.80 -3.77 -6.51
N LEU A 111 4.94 -3.84 -7.83
CA LEU A 111 5.20 -2.67 -8.68
C LEU A 111 4.05 -1.66 -8.58
N ASN A 112 2.81 -2.10 -8.76
CA ASN A 112 1.64 -1.22 -8.66
C ASN A 112 1.55 -0.53 -7.27
N ARG A 113 1.81 -1.26 -6.19
CA ARG A 113 1.87 -0.65 -4.84
C ARG A 113 3.01 0.35 -4.67
N MET A 114 4.12 0.15 -5.37
CA MET A 114 5.23 1.12 -5.35
C MET A 114 4.86 2.37 -6.15
N GLU A 115 4.22 2.21 -7.30
CA GLU A 115 3.70 3.31 -8.11
C GLU A 115 2.72 4.19 -7.31
N GLU A 116 1.70 3.59 -6.70
CA GLU A 116 0.77 4.32 -5.82
C GLU A 116 1.45 5.03 -4.65
N ARG A 117 2.56 4.47 -4.13
CA ARG A 117 3.34 5.12 -3.06
C ARG A 117 4.14 6.30 -3.59
N LEU A 118 4.69 6.19 -4.80
CA LEU A 118 5.41 7.27 -5.45
C LEU A 118 4.48 8.42 -5.80
N ASP A 119 3.27 8.15 -6.30
CA ASP A 119 2.27 9.18 -6.59
C ASP A 119 1.91 9.97 -5.32
N ARG A 120 1.60 9.27 -4.22
CA ARG A 120 1.34 9.91 -2.91
C ARG A 120 2.54 10.69 -2.37
N MET A 121 3.76 10.28 -2.69
CA MET A 121 4.96 11.03 -2.34
C MET A 121 5.08 12.30 -3.18
N GLY A 122 4.76 12.23 -4.47
CA GLY A 122 4.69 13.39 -5.37
C GLY A 122 3.72 14.45 -4.84
N GLU A 123 2.47 14.08 -4.57
CA GLU A 123 1.46 15.00 -4.03
C GLU A 123 1.90 15.69 -2.73
N ARG A 124 2.60 14.96 -1.85
CA ARG A 124 3.12 15.52 -0.60
C ARG A 124 4.28 16.48 -0.83
N LEU A 125 5.13 16.23 -1.83
CA LEU A 125 6.21 17.13 -2.19
C LEU A 125 5.65 18.43 -2.78
N ASP A 126 4.66 18.35 -3.66
CA ASP A 126 3.99 19.53 -4.24
C ASP A 126 3.35 20.40 -3.15
N GLN A 127 2.70 19.78 -2.16
CA GLN A 127 2.14 20.50 -1.00
C GLN A 127 3.21 21.16 -0.13
N LEU A 128 4.37 20.51 0.04
CA LEU A 128 5.48 21.09 0.80
C LEU A 128 6.11 22.26 0.05
N GLU A 129 6.28 22.15 -1.26
CA GLU A 129 6.81 23.23 -2.10
C GLU A 129 5.91 24.47 -2.04
N ALA A 130 4.58 24.31 -2.16
CA ALA A 130 3.64 25.42 -2.02
C ALA A 130 3.75 26.13 -0.65
N ARG A 131 3.88 25.36 0.44
CA ARG A 131 4.04 25.91 1.80
C ARG A 131 5.38 26.63 2.01
N ILE A 132 6.44 26.15 1.36
CA ILE A 132 7.76 26.80 1.40
C ILE A 132 7.68 28.13 0.66
N THR A 133 7.13 28.16 -0.54
CA THR A 133 6.95 29.39 -1.32
C THR A 133 6.13 30.44 -0.54
N GLU A 134 5.01 30.05 0.05
CA GLU A 134 4.20 30.94 0.91
C GLU A 134 5.01 31.48 2.11
N SER A 135 5.83 30.62 2.74
CA SER A 135 6.67 31.01 3.86
C SER A 135 7.79 31.98 3.44
N GLU A 136 8.41 31.75 2.29
CA GLU A 136 9.45 32.61 1.72
C GLU A 136 8.89 33.99 1.35
N GLU A 137 7.73 34.04 0.72
CA GLU A 137 7.02 35.29 0.41
C GLU A 137 6.68 36.06 1.70
N GLY A 138 6.16 35.36 2.72
CA GLY A 138 5.85 35.95 4.02
C GLY A 138 7.08 36.47 4.76
N LEU A 139 8.20 35.75 4.72
CA LEU A 139 9.46 36.19 5.31
C LEU A 139 10.04 37.40 4.58
N ASN A 140 10.03 37.37 3.23
CA ASN A 140 10.49 38.50 2.42
C ASN A 140 9.68 39.77 2.71
N ALA A 141 8.34 39.66 2.77
CA ALA A 141 7.48 40.78 3.13
C ALA A 141 7.82 41.35 4.52
N ARG A 142 7.99 40.50 5.54
CA ARG A 142 8.37 40.92 6.90
C ARG A 142 9.74 41.58 6.94
N SER A 143 10.75 41.00 6.31
CA SER A 143 12.09 41.57 6.24
C SER A 143 12.08 42.96 5.59
N ARG A 144 11.30 43.15 4.51
CA ARG A 144 11.16 44.46 3.86
C ARG A 144 10.50 45.50 4.76
N ILE A 145 9.46 45.11 5.51
CA ILE A 145 8.81 46.00 6.50
C ILE A 145 9.80 46.40 7.59
N GLU A 146 10.56 45.44 8.14
CA GLU A 146 11.54 45.70 9.21
C GLU A 146 12.68 46.60 8.73
N ILE A 147 13.21 46.35 7.53
CA ILE A 147 14.24 47.20 6.91
C ILE A 147 13.70 48.63 6.72
N ALA A 148 12.51 48.79 6.13
CA ALA A 148 11.91 50.11 5.93
C ALA A 148 11.71 50.85 7.26
N ARG A 149 11.20 50.16 8.29
CA ARG A 149 11.04 50.73 9.64
C ARG A 149 12.37 51.12 10.28
N SER A 150 13.41 50.30 10.11
CA SER A 150 14.74 50.59 10.64
C SER A 150 15.35 51.83 9.98
N LEU A 151 15.23 51.96 8.66
CA LEU A 151 15.69 53.15 7.93
C LEU A 151 14.88 54.40 8.32
N ASN A 152 13.56 54.28 8.44
CA ASN A 152 12.69 55.37 8.87
C ASN A 152 12.93 55.80 10.32
N TYR A 153 13.34 54.88 11.18
CA TYR A 153 13.70 55.19 12.56
C TYR A 153 14.93 56.08 12.65
N ALA A 154 15.91 55.87 11.76
CA ALA A 154 17.10 56.71 11.66
C ALA A 154 16.85 58.05 10.95
N ALA A 155 15.73 58.21 10.24
CA ALA A 155 15.38 59.44 9.56
C ALA A 155 15.09 60.57 10.56
N SER A 156 15.84 61.67 10.45
CA SER A 156 15.72 62.83 11.33
C SER A 156 15.75 64.13 10.54
N GLY A 157 14.85 65.05 10.89
CA GLY A 157 14.69 66.33 10.20
C GLY A 157 13.77 66.25 8.98
N ASP A 158 13.31 67.42 8.55
CA ASP A 158 12.33 67.55 7.46
C ASP A 158 12.76 66.95 6.11
N PRO A 159 14.02 67.10 5.64
CA PRO A 159 14.42 66.57 4.33
C PRO A 159 14.75 65.07 4.35
N ALA A 160 14.66 64.40 5.50
CA ALA A 160 15.01 63.00 5.59
C ALA A 160 14.03 62.14 4.77
N ILE A 161 14.60 61.26 3.94
CA ILE A 161 13.86 60.37 3.05
C ILE A 161 13.15 59.30 3.89
N LEU A 162 11.90 59.02 3.53
CA LEU A 162 11.13 57.91 4.06
C LEU A 162 11.11 56.75 3.07
N TYR A 163 11.32 55.55 3.60
CA TYR A 163 11.25 54.30 2.86
C TYR A 163 9.88 53.65 3.07
N PRO A 164 9.10 53.43 2.00
CA PRO A 164 7.80 52.79 2.11
C PRO A 164 7.92 51.32 2.52
N PRO A 165 7.27 50.88 3.63
CA PRO A 165 7.03 49.46 3.83
C PRO A 165 6.04 48.94 2.76
N PRO A 166 6.15 47.67 2.33
CA PRO A 166 5.13 47.08 1.47
C PRO A 166 3.77 47.04 2.18
N LEU A 167 2.70 47.16 1.40
CA LEU A 167 1.32 47.00 1.86
C LEU A 167 1.07 45.56 2.32
N PRO A 168 -0.01 45.28 3.08
CA PRO A 168 -0.39 43.91 3.45
C PRO A 168 -0.58 42.97 2.24
N THR A 169 -0.87 43.53 1.07
CA THR A 169 -0.97 42.82 -0.21
C THR A 169 0.39 42.47 -0.84
N GLY A 170 1.51 42.90 -0.25
CA GLY A 170 2.88 42.72 -0.76
C GLY A 170 3.33 43.78 -1.77
N ASN A 171 2.39 44.55 -2.34
CA ASN A 171 2.68 45.63 -3.27
C ASN A 171 3.30 46.85 -2.55
N MET A 172 4.10 47.62 -3.27
CA MET A 172 4.58 48.90 -2.76
C MET A 172 3.47 49.95 -2.84
N PRO A 173 3.35 50.85 -1.85
CA PRO A 173 2.46 52.00 -1.98
C PRO A 173 2.87 52.82 -3.21
N GLY A 174 1.87 53.34 -3.93
CA GLY A 174 2.10 54.13 -5.15
C GLY A 174 2.67 55.53 -4.87
N ALA A 175 2.46 56.44 -5.81
CA ALA A 175 2.96 57.82 -5.75
C ALA A 175 2.43 58.64 -4.55
N ASN A 176 1.42 58.15 -3.84
CA ASN A 176 0.81 58.82 -2.68
C ASN A 176 1.64 58.67 -1.40
N PHE A 177 2.70 57.86 -1.40
CA PHE A 177 3.57 57.73 -0.23
C PHE A 177 4.45 58.98 -0.05
N PRO A 178 4.52 59.57 1.17
CA PRO A 178 5.36 60.74 1.41
C PRO A 178 6.84 60.40 1.25
N ALA A 179 7.54 61.09 0.33
CA ALA A 179 8.95 60.84 0.07
C ALA A 179 9.86 61.28 1.23
N THR A 180 9.45 62.30 1.99
CA THR A 180 10.21 62.85 3.12
C THR A 180 9.38 63.05 4.39
N ILE A 181 10.04 63.30 5.52
CA ILE A 181 9.36 63.68 6.78
C ILE A 181 8.56 64.98 6.60
N ALA A 182 9.03 65.92 5.79
CA ALA A 182 8.30 67.14 5.46
C ALA A 182 6.98 66.81 4.75
N ASP A 183 7.01 65.90 3.76
CA ASP A 183 5.83 65.49 3.01
C ASP A 183 4.82 64.79 3.93
N LEU A 184 5.28 63.92 4.82
CA LEU A 184 4.44 63.25 5.83
C LEU A 184 3.72 64.27 6.73
N LYS A 185 4.38 65.39 7.07
CA LYS A 185 3.78 66.49 7.83
C LYS A 185 2.83 67.35 7.00
N ALA A 186 3.04 67.41 5.69
CA ALA A 186 2.22 68.18 4.77
C ALA A 186 0.92 67.46 4.37
N LEU A 187 0.85 66.13 4.53
CA LEU A 187 -0.34 65.33 4.22
C LEU A 187 -1.62 65.91 4.83
N THR A 188 -2.65 66.01 3.98
CA THR A 188 -4.01 66.41 4.32
C THR A 188 -4.71 65.36 5.18
N ARG A 189 -5.92 65.68 5.68
CA ARG A 189 -6.70 64.76 6.50
C ARG A 189 -7.12 63.52 5.71
N GLU A 190 -7.47 63.72 4.45
CA GLU A 190 -7.98 62.73 3.52
C GLU A 190 -6.86 61.80 3.04
N GLU A 191 -5.72 62.34 2.59
CA GLU A 191 -4.56 61.55 2.17
C GLU A 191 -4.06 60.65 3.30
N LEU A 192 -4.06 61.18 4.53
CA LEU A 192 -3.60 60.43 5.68
C LEU A 192 -4.59 59.34 6.11
N LEU A 193 -5.89 59.57 5.92
CA LEU A 193 -6.91 58.53 6.12
C LEU A 193 -6.77 57.44 5.06
N ASN A 194 -6.56 57.81 3.79
CA ASN A 194 -6.34 56.87 2.71
C ASN A 194 -5.13 55.97 2.99
N LEU A 195 -3.99 56.54 3.40
CA LEU A 195 -2.81 55.75 3.77
C LEU A 195 -3.07 54.84 4.98
N ILE A 196 -3.75 55.31 6.03
CA ILE A 196 -4.07 54.47 7.19
C ILE A 196 -4.92 53.25 6.79
N MET A 197 -5.89 53.45 5.90
CA MET A 197 -6.75 52.39 5.37
C MET A 197 -5.98 51.46 4.42
N GLU A 198 -5.14 52.01 3.55
CA GLU A 198 -4.33 51.25 2.60
C GLU A 198 -3.34 50.30 3.29
N TYR A 199 -2.73 50.76 4.39
CA TYR A 199 -1.87 49.93 5.25
C TYR A 199 -2.65 49.05 6.24
N GLN A 200 -3.97 49.17 6.30
CA GLN A 200 -4.84 48.43 7.24
C GLN A 200 -4.34 48.52 8.69
N ILE A 201 -3.91 49.71 9.12
CA ILE A 201 -3.29 49.90 10.45
C ILE A 201 -4.31 49.69 11.57
N VAL A 202 -5.53 50.19 11.37
CA VAL A 202 -6.68 50.08 12.28
C VAL A 202 -7.97 50.02 11.46
N ASN A 203 -9.06 49.56 12.07
CA ASN A 203 -10.39 49.61 11.47
C ASN A 203 -10.87 51.06 11.33
N GLU A 204 -11.78 51.32 10.38
CA GLU A 204 -12.30 52.67 10.09
C GLU A 204 -12.87 53.37 11.34
N ASN A 205 -13.54 52.63 12.21
CA ASN A 205 -14.15 53.13 13.44
C ASN A 205 -13.14 53.51 14.54
N GLU A 206 -11.89 53.08 14.41
CA GLU A 206 -10.82 53.30 15.39
C GLU A 206 -9.89 54.46 14.99
N ILE A 207 -10.14 55.09 13.83
CA ILE A 207 -9.31 56.18 13.33
C ILE A 207 -9.55 57.45 14.17
N PRO A 208 -8.50 58.03 14.79
CA PRO A 208 -8.63 59.24 15.61
C PRO A 208 -9.21 60.41 14.81
N VAL A 209 -10.01 61.28 15.42
CA VAL A 209 -10.58 62.47 14.75
C VAL A 209 -9.51 63.56 14.53
N LEU A 210 -8.56 63.67 15.45
CA LEU A 210 -7.52 64.69 15.44
C LEU A 210 -6.40 64.34 14.45
N LEU A 211 -6.05 65.28 13.58
CA LEU A 211 -5.03 65.11 12.54
C LEU A 211 -3.66 64.72 13.12
N GLY A 212 -3.29 65.31 14.27
CA GLY A 212 -2.03 65.01 14.95
C GLY A 212 -1.93 63.56 15.44
N ASP A 213 -3.05 62.97 15.88
CA ASP A 213 -3.07 61.58 16.36
C ASP A 213 -3.07 60.59 15.21
N ARG A 214 -3.75 60.91 14.09
CA ARG A 214 -3.63 60.12 12.86
C ARG A 214 -2.18 60.12 12.34
N ARG A 215 -1.52 61.28 12.29
CA ARG A 215 -0.09 61.39 11.93
C ARG A 215 0.80 60.57 12.86
N ARG A 216 0.52 60.60 14.17
CA ARG A 216 1.25 59.79 15.16
C ARG A 216 1.08 58.29 14.89
N MET A 217 -0.15 57.87 14.59
CA MET A 217 -0.48 56.48 14.30
C MET A 217 0.25 55.99 13.05
N LEU A 218 0.16 56.75 11.94
CA LEU A 218 0.86 56.41 10.70
C LEU A 218 2.38 56.40 10.89
N ALA A 219 2.96 57.44 11.50
CA ALA A 219 4.40 57.51 11.73
C ALA A 219 4.93 56.34 12.56
N ARG A 220 4.21 55.94 13.60
CA ARG A 220 4.55 54.77 14.42
C ARG A 220 4.55 53.49 13.58
N HIS A 221 3.56 53.32 12.70
CA HIS A 221 3.52 52.17 11.79
C HIS A 221 4.68 52.16 10.80
N LEU A 222 5.07 53.33 10.30
CA LEU A 222 6.21 53.50 9.39
C LEU A 222 7.58 53.38 10.08
N GLY A 223 7.63 53.36 11.42
CA GLY A 223 8.88 53.34 12.19
C GLY A 223 9.54 54.72 12.35
N ALA A 224 8.88 55.81 11.97
CA ALA A 224 9.43 57.17 12.07
C ALA A 224 9.25 57.74 13.50
N TYR A 225 10.30 58.40 14.02
CA TYR A 225 10.29 58.90 15.40
C TYR A 225 9.40 60.14 15.56
N TYR A 226 8.50 60.11 16.54
CA TYR A 226 7.44 61.11 16.69
C TYR A 226 7.93 62.51 17.11
N SER A 227 9.09 62.60 17.80
CA SER A 227 9.68 63.87 18.20
C SER A 227 10.06 64.76 17.01
N CYS A 228 10.26 64.15 15.84
CA CYS A 228 10.53 64.84 14.59
C CYS A 228 9.25 65.45 13.97
N ILE A 229 8.06 64.97 14.34
CA ILE A 229 6.81 65.25 13.60
C ILE A 229 6.01 66.41 14.19
N ILE A 230 5.98 66.60 15.51
CA ILE A 230 5.32 67.78 16.09
C ILE A 230 6.26 69.00 15.94
N PRO A 231 5.81 70.09 15.30
CA PRO A 231 6.57 71.34 15.31
C PRO A 231 6.79 71.79 16.76
N LYS A 232 8.05 72.10 17.12
CA LYS A 232 8.49 72.55 18.46
C LYS A 232 7.79 73.83 18.99
N ARG A 233 6.78 74.36 18.29
CA ARG A 233 6.04 75.59 18.63
C ARG A 233 5.17 75.50 19.89
N CYS A 234 5.03 74.33 20.53
CA CYS A 234 4.46 74.22 21.88
C CYS A 234 5.51 74.25 23.01
N ARG A 235 6.67 74.88 22.82
CA ARG A 235 7.39 75.46 23.97
C ARG A 235 6.66 76.73 24.40
N LEU A 236 5.54 76.55 25.09
CA LEU A 236 4.94 77.56 25.94
C LEU A 236 6.05 78.18 26.78
N LYS A 237 6.33 79.46 26.56
CA LYS A 237 7.33 80.28 27.26
C LYS A 237 7.00 80.49 28.76
N GLY A 238 6.26 79.59 29.42
CA GLY A 238 5.71 79.81 30.75
C GLY A 238 5.85 78.68 31.78
N VAL A 239 6.33 77.47 31.43
CA VAL A 239 6.31 76.32 32.37
C VAL A 239 7.70 75.69 32.62
N ALA A 240 8.78 76.44 32.38
CA ALA A 240 10.15 75.93 32.55
C ALA A 240 10.63 75.82 34.02
N ARG A 241 9.75 75.76 35.04
CA ARG A 241 10.16 75.85 36.45
C ARG A 241 9.98 74.61 37.33
N LEU A 242 9.47 73.48 36.84
CA LEU A 242 9.16 72.33 37.73
C LEU A 242 9.78 70.97 37.37
N CYS A 243 10.70 70.89 36.41
CA CYS A 243 11.38 69.61 36.08
C CYS A 243 12.91 69.73 36.06
N LEU A 244 13.50 70.28 37.12
CA LEU A 244 14.94 70.16 37.40
C LEU A 244 15.13 69.33 38.68
N GLY A 245 14.84 68.04 38.59
CA GLY A 245 14.97 67.11 39.72
C GLY A 245 15.72 65.80 39.44
N ASN A 246 15.96 65.41 38.17
CA ASN A 246 16.64 64.15 37.86
C ASN A 246 17.80 64.35 36.89
N LYS A 247 19.03 64.21 37.41
CA LYS A 247 20.32 64.44 36.75
C LYS A 247 20.75 63.35 35.75
N VAL A 248 19.91 62.36 35.42
CA VAL A 248 20.38 61.15 34.71
C VAL A 248 20.20 61.20 33.17
N PHE A 249 19.49 62.18 32.59
CA PHE A 249 19.18 62.18 31.15
C PHE A 249 19.92 63.22 30.29
N ARG A 250 21.09 63.74 30.72
CA ARG A 250 21.78 64.80 29.96
C ARG A 250 22.65 64.36 28.77
N ASN A 251 22.84 63.07 28.50
CA ASN A 251 23.83 62.63 27.49
C ASN A 251 23.29 62.13 26.14
N ILE A 252 22.02 62.35 25.78
CA ILE A 252 21.47 61.83 24.50
C ILE A 252 20.94 62.93 23.55
N CYS A 253 21.02 64.21 23.89
CA CYS A 253 20.54 65.31 23.03
C CYS A 253 21.63 66.30 22.60
N SER A 254 22.77 65.78 22.17
CA SER A 254 23.81 66.58 21.49
C SER A 254 24.45 65.76 20.36
N PHE A 255 23.64 65.39 19.37
CA PHE A 255 24.03 65.12 17.99
C PHE A 255 22.82 65.43 17.09
#